data_AF-A5MZV3-F1
#
_entry.id   AF-A5MZV3-F1
#
_cell.length_a   1.000
_cell.length_b   1.000
_cell.length_c   1.000
_cell.angle_alpha   90.00
_cell.angle_beta   90.00
_cell.angle_gamma   90.00
#
_symmetry.space_group_name_H-M   'P 1'
#
loop_
_entity.id
_entity.type
_entity.pdbx_description
1 polymer ?
#
loop_
_entity_poly.entity_id
_entity_poly.type
_entity_poly.pdbx_seq_one_letter_code
_entity_poly.pdbx_strand_id
1 'polypeptide(L)'
;MEEKKLDRRIRKTKQSLFEALTKLMSKKKINNITVKELTDLADVNRSTFYHYYRDIFDMVDKIRTELIDDFSKTYDKFSKEATTYDDLLSFFIYIFEFVQINDGIFKIFLCDDMDYTFIEKLKDAIKHCEIPLDDTSPELETHYCMPFIISGCIGVIQQWLNDDMSASPKYMASIIVKMLKTPFT
;
A
#
# COMPACT_ATOMS: atom_id res chain seq x y z
N MET A 1 3.53 20.83 -25.99
CA MET A 1 2.72 19.69 -26.49
C MET A 1 3.55 18.40 -26.54
N GLU A 2 4.83 18.47 -26.91
CA GLU A 2 5.75 17.32 -26.91
C GLU A 2 6.08 16.79 -25.50
N GLU A 3 6.31 17.67 -24.53
CA GLU A 3 6.61 17.31 -23.14
C GLU A 3 5.49 16.49 -22.48
N LYS A 4 4.23 16.94 -22.65
CA LYS A 4 3.02 16.22 -22.20
C LYS A 4 2.85 14.85 -22.89
N LYS A 5 3.32 14.71 -24.14
CA LYS A 5 3.25 13.45 -24.89
C LYS A 5 4.32 12.47 -24.42
N LEU A 6 5.52 12.97 -24.11
CA LEU A 6 6.62 12.18 -23.55
C LEU A 6 6.23 11.65 -22.17
N ASP A 7 5.70 12.51 -21.29
CA ASP A 7 5.23 12.14 -19.95
C ASP A 7 4.18 11.01 -20.01
N ARG A 8 3.19 11.15 -20.89
CA ARG A 8 2.19 10.08 -21.11
C ARG A 8 2.82 8.75 -21.54
N ARG A 9 3.87 8.78 -22.36
CA ARG A 9 4.57 7.56 -22.81
C ARG A 9 5.34 6.93 -21.65
N ILE A 10 6.04 7.73 -20.84
CA ILE A 10 6.77 7.27 -19.65
C ILE A 10 5.80 6.57 -18.69
N ARG A 11 4.67 7.20 -18.38
CA ARG A 11 3.66 6.63 -17.48
C ARG A 11 3.10 5.31 -18.01
N LYS A 12 2.78 5.24 -19.30
CA LYS A 12 2.29 4.01 -19.92
C LYS A 12 3.31 2.87 -19.81
N THR A 13 4.58 3.15 -20.09
CA THR A 13 5.65 2.15 -20.00
C THR A 13 5.83 1.64 -18.57
N LYS A 14 5.91 2.55 -17.59
CA LYS A 14 6.00 2.18 -16.16
C LYS A 14 4.82 1.31 -15.73
N GLN A 15 3.60 1.70 -16.14
CA GLN A 15 2.39 0.94 -15.84
C GLN A 15 2.43 -0.48 -16.42
N SER A 16 2.79 -0.64 -17.69
CA SER A 16 2.89 -1.96 -18.33
C SER A 16 3.96 -2.84 -17.67
N LEU A 17 5.08 -2.26 -17.25
CA LEU A 17 6.10 -2.98 -16.47
C LEU A 17 5.55 -3.40 -15.10
N PHE A 18 4.88 -2.50 -14.37
CA PHE A 18 4.29 -2.78 -13.07
C PHE A 18 3.26 -3.92 -13.13
N GLU A 19 2.36 -3.89 -14.10
CA GLU A 19 1.36 -4.94 -14.32
C GLU A 19 2.02 -6.30 -14.64
N ALA A 20 3.03 -6.29 -15.51
CA ALA A 20 3.77 -7.50 -15.87
C ALA A 20 4.51 -8.09 -14.66
N LEU A 21 5.14 -7.23 -13.84
CA LEU A 21 5.84 -7.67 -12.63
C LEU A 21 4.87 -8.28 -11.62
N THR A 22 3.76 -7.59 -11.33
CA THR A 22 2.72 -8.07 -10.41
C THR A 22 2.20 -9.44 -10.85
N LYS A 23 1.93 -9.60 -12.16
CA LYS A 23 1.50 -10.88 -12.73
C LYS A 23 2.55 -11.99 -12.60
N LEU A 24 3.84 -11.67 -12.74
CA LEU A 24 4.91 -12.67 -12.57
C LEU A 24 5.09 -13.06 -11.10
N MET A 25 5.07 -12.08 -10.20
CA MET A 25 5.21 -12.29 -8.76
C MET A 25 4.04 -13.10 -8.17
N SER A 26 2.82 -12.95 -8.70
CA SER A 26 1.67 -13.79 -8.32
C SER A 26 1.84 -15.29 -8.67
N LYS A 27 2.85 -15.64 -9.48
CA LYS A 27 3.08 -17.02 -9.96
C LYS A 27 4.38 -17.63 -9.48
N LYS A 28 5.38 -16.81 -9.18
CA LYS A 28 6.72 -17.27 -8.78
C LYS A 28 7.43 -16.22 -7.95
N LYS A 29 8.33 -16.68 -7.07
CA LYS A 29 9.17 -15.82 -6.25
C LYS A 29 10.02 -14.90 -7.12
N ILE A 30 10.24 -13.67 -6.63
CA ILE A 30 11.00 -12.61 -7.30
C ILE A 30 12.37 -13.06 -7.83
N ASN A 31 13.09 -13.88 -7.07
CA ASN A 31 14.42 -14.39 -7.45
C ASN A 31 14.42 -15.22 -8.74
N ASN A 32 13.26 -15.72 -9.16
CA ASN A 32 13.06 -16.52 -10.37
C ASN A 32 12.50 -15.70 -11.54
N ILE A 33 12.36 -14.38 -11.39
CA ILE A 33 11.91 -13.47 -12.44
C ILE A 33 13.12 -12.87 -13.15
N THR A 34 13.19 -13.04 -14.48
CA THR A 34 14.23 -12.40 -15.28
C THR A 34 13.75 -11.11 -15.93
N VAL A 35 14.67 -10.16 -16.18
CA VAL A 35 14.37 -8.95 -16.95
C VAL A 35 13.76 -9.28 -18.31
N LYS A 36 14.25 -10.34 -18.97
CA LYS A 36 13.73 -10.78 -20.27
C LYS A 36 12.25 -11.15 -20.19
N GLU A 37 11.88 -12.04 -19.27
CA GLU A 37 10.48 -12.45 -19.11
C GLU A 37 9.56 -11.28 -18.79
N LEU A 38 10.03 -10.35 -17.93
CA LEU A 38 9.29 -9.15 -17.59
C LEU A 38 9.05 -8.28 -18.83
N THR A 39 10.12 -8.00 -19.59
CA THR A 39 10.05 -7.12 -20.76
C THR A 39 9.23 -7.73 -21.89
N ASP A 40 9.32 -9.05 -22.06
CA ASP A 40 8.54 -9.80 -23.06
C ASP A 40 7.04 -9.75 -22.70
N LEU A 41 6.70 -9.91 -21.41
CA LEU A 41 5.31 -9.83 -20.95
C LEU A 41 4.74 -8.41 -20.99
N ALA A 42 5.57 -7.39 -20.72
CA ALA A 42 5.17 -5.98 -20.73
C ALA A 42 5.09 -5.38 -22.14
N ASP A 43 5.56 -6.08 -23.17
CA ASP A 43 5.76 -5.56 -24.54
C ASP A 43 6.64 -4.28 -24.54
N VAL A 44 7.78 -4.35 -23.84
CA VAL A 44 8.72 -3.24 -23.68
C VAL A 44 10.12 -3.70 -24.08
N ASN A 45 10.89 -2.85 -24.75
CA ASN A 45 12.28 -3.18 -25.06
C ASN A 45 13.12 -3.24 -23.76
N ARG A 46 13.99 -4.24 -23.64
CA ARG A 46 14.94 -4.38 -22.53
C ARG A 46 15.79 -3.13 -22.29
N SER A 47 16.19 -2.40 -23.33
CA SER A 47 16.89 -1.12 -23.16
C SER A 47 16.03 -0.06 -22.47
N THR A 48 14.72 -0.06 -22.74
CA THR A 48 13.74 0.81 -22.07
C THR A 48 13.53 0.43 -20.62
N PHE A 49 13.55 -0.86 -20.27
CA PHE A 49 13.56 -1.28 -18.86
C PHE A 49 14.76 -0.70 -18.12
N TYR A 50 15.97 -0.88 -18.68
CA TYR A 50 17.21 -0.41 -18.06
C TYR A 50 17.33 1.12 -17.98
N HIS A 51 16.51 1.85 -18.74
CA HIS A 51 16.42 3.30 -18.59
C HIS A 51 15.75 3.70 -17.26
N TYR A 52 14.82 2.89 -16.75
CA TYR A 52 14.08 3.19 -15.52
C TYR A 52 14.57 2.41 -14.30
N TYR A 53 15.11 1.20 -14.50
CA TYR A 53 15.41 0.25 -13.43
C TYR A 53 16.74 -0.45 -13.67
N ARG A 54 17.55 -0.59 -12.61
CA ARG A 54 18.85 -1.29 -12.71
C ARG A 54 18.66 -2.80 -12.89
N ASP A 55 17.71 -3.37 -12.15
CA ASP A 55 17.31 -4.77 -12.18
C ASP A 55 15.88 -4.92 -11.61
N ILE A 56 15.41 -6.15 -11.46
CA ILE A 56 14.07 -6.45 -10.93
C ILE A 56 13.92 -5.98 -9.47
N PHE A 57 14.97 -6.09 -8.65
CA PHE A 57 14.92 -5.70 -7.25
C PHE A 57 14.83 -4.18 -7.10
N ASP A 58 15.58 -3.42 -7.91
CA ASP A 58 15.50 -1.96 -8.00
C ASP A 58 14.09 -1.51 -8.40
N MET A 59 13.43 -2.23 -9.31
CA MET A 59 12.05 -1.95 -9.68
C MET A 59 11.09 -2.18 -8.51
N VAL A 60 11.24 -3.28 -7.79
CA VAL A 60 10.37 -3.61 -6.64
C VAL A 60 10.58 -2.62 -5.50
N ASP A 61 11.82 -2.21 -5.22
CA ASP A 61 12.11 -1.18 -4.22
C ASP A 61 11.49 0.17 -4.57
N LYS A 62 11.51 0.56 -5.84
CA LYS A 62 10.82 1.78 -6.30
C LYS A 62 9.32 1.67 -6.17
N ILE A 63 8.72 0.52 -6.50
CA ILE A 63 7.28 0.29 -6.30
C ILE A 63 6.91 0.37 -4.82
N ARG A 64 7.67 -0.29 -3.93
CA ARG A 64 7.45 -0.18 -2.48
C ARG A 64 7.48 1.28 -2.04
N THR A 65 8.48 2.03 -2.48
CA THR A 65 8.65 3.44 -2.11
C THR A 65 7.50 4.30 -2.66
N GLU A 66 7.12 4.13 -3.92
CA GLU A 66 5.99 4.84 -4.54
C GLU A 66 4.67 4.55 -3.78
N LEU A 67 4.40 3.30 -3.41
CA LEU A 67 3.21 2.94 -2.63
C LEU A 67 3.19 3.56 -1.22
N ILE A 68 4.33 3.54 -0.52
CA ILE A 68 4.46 4.14 0.82
C ILE A 68 4.37 5.67 0.76
N ASP A 69 4.96 6.29 -0.27
CA ASP A 69 4.85 7.74 -0.47
C ASP A 69 3.41 8.16 -0.75
N ASP A 70 2.68 7.40 -1.57
CA ASP A 70 1.28 7.70 -1.89
C ASP A 70 0.35 7.48 -0.69
N PHE A 71 0.62 6.46 0.13
CA PHE A 71 -0.01 6.27 1.43
C PHE A 71 0.25 7.49 2.34
N SER A 72 1.51 7.89 2.48
CA SER A 72 1.93 8.96 3.41
C SER A 72 1.38 10.33 3.01
N LYS A 73 1.38 10.67 1.71
CA LYS A 73 0.78 11.92 1.19
C LYS A 73 -0.71 12.01 1.48
N THR A 74 -1.41 10.88 1.41
CA THR A 74 -2.84 10.86 1.71
C THR A 74 -3.08 11.07 3.20
N TYR A 75 -2.27 10.42 4.03
CA TYR A 75 -2.32 10.67 5.46
C TYR A 75 -2.02 12.14 5.80
N ASP A 76 -0.98 12.76 5.23
CA ASP A 76 -0.63 14.16 5.48
C ASP A 76 -1.75 15.14 5.11
N LYS A 77 -2.56 14.78 4.11
CA LYS A 77 -3.77 15.54 3.76
C LYS A 77 -4.86 15.34 4.81
N PHE A 78 -5.03 14.11 5.27
CA PHE A 78 -6.02 13.76 6.29
C PHE A 78 -5.73 14.40 7.66
N SER A 79 -4.49 14.27 8.15
CA SER A 79 -4.09 14.68 9.51
C SER A 79 -4.28 16.17 9.78
N LYS A 80 -4.17 17.01 8.75
CA LYS A 80 -4.33 18.46 8.86
C LYS A 80 -5.78 18.91 9.01
N GLU A 81 -6.74 18.07 8.61
CA GLU A 81 -8.15 18.45 8.46
C GLU A 81 -9.10 17.61 9.35
N ALA A 82 -8.63 16.47 9.87
CA ALA A 82 -9.47 15.51 10.56
C ALA A 82 -9.72 15.83 12.03
N THR A 83 -10.98 15.98 12.42
CA THR A 83 -11.40 16.17 13.83
C THR A 83 -12.62 15.33 14.22
N THR A 84 -13.23 14.63 13.26
CA THR A 84 -14.52 13.96 13.45
C THR A 84 -14.49 12.47 13.10
N TYR A 85 -15.57 11.76 13.47
CA TYR A 85 -15.77 10.37 13.06
C TYR A 85 -15.85 10.21 11.54
N ASP A 86 -16.53 11.13 10.86
CA ASP A 86 -16.72 11.07 9.42
C ASP A 86 -15.39 11.27 8.70
N ASP A 87 -14.49 12.06 9.27
CA ASP A 87 -13.12 12.18 8.79
C ASP A 87 -12.40 10.83 8.90
N LEU A 88 -12.38 10.21 10.09
CA LEU A 88 -11.71 8.92 10.30
C LEU A 88 -12.28 7.81 9.40
N LEU A 89 -13.59 7.80 9.19
CA LEU A 89 -14.24 6.89 8.24
C LEU A 89 -13.78 7.17 6.80
N SER A 90 -13.72 8.43 6.39
CA SER A 90 -13.27 8.82 5.05
C SER A 90 -11.80 8.46 4.79
N PHE A 91 -10.94 8.56 5.81
CA PHE A 91 -9.57 8.09 5.75
C PHE A 91 -9.49 6.59 5.48
N PHE A 92 -10.17 5.78 6.29
CA PHE A 92 -10.13 4.33 6.07
C PHE A 92 -10.80 3.91 4.76
N ILE A 93 -11.86 4.61 4.31
CA ILE A 93 -12.44 4.38 2.97
C ILE A 93 -11.35 4.55 1.91
N TYR A 94 -10.62 5.66 1.96
CA TYR A 94 -9.52 5.91 1.02
C TYR A 94 -8.46 4.81 1.10
N ILE A 95 -8.05 4.39 2.31
CA ILE A 95 -7.05 3.33 2.47
C ILE A 95 -7.52 2.02 1.81
N PHE A 96 -8.77 1.61 2.04
CA PHE A 96 -9.30 0.40 1.42
C PHE A 96 -9.46 0.54 -0.11
N GLU A 97 -9.85 1.71 -0.62
CA GLU A 97 -9.89 1.98 -2.06
C GLU A 97 -8.48 1.94 -2.69
N PHE A 98 -7.48 2.51 -2.01
CA PHE A 98 -6.09 2.50 -2.45
C PHE A 98 -5.53 1.07 -2.50
N VAL A 99 -5.83 0.25 -1.49
CA VAL A 99 -5.49 -1.18 -1.48
C VAL A 99 -6.22 -1.91 -2.61
N GLN A 100 -7.51 -1.64 -2.83
CA GLN A 100 -8.30 -2.29 -3.89
C GLN A 100 -7.79 -1.99 -5.30
N ILE A 101 -7.38 -0.74 -5.56
CA ILE A 101 -6.82 -0.34 -6.86
C ILE A 101 -5.49 -1.08 -7.14
N ASN A 102 -4.75 -1.41 -6.08
CA ASN A 102 -3.42 -2.01 -6.13
C ASN A 102 -3.41 -3.44 -5.56
N ASP A 103 -4.54 -4.12 -5.59
CA ASP A 103 -4.80 -5.38 -4.87
C ASP A 103 -3.75 -6.45 -5.13
N GLY A 104 -3.35 -6.64 -6.39
CA GLY A 104 -2.39 -7.66 -6.78
C GLY A 104 -1.05 -7.50 -6.07
N ILE A 105 -0.49 -6.27 -6.05
CA ILE A 105 0.80 -6.04 -5.41
C ILE A 105 0.69 -6.03 -3.88
N PHE A 106 -0.42 -5.52 -3.33
CA PHE A 106 -0.68 -5.58 -1.90
C PHE A 106 -0.88 -7.01 -1.40
N LYS A 107 -1.57 -7.88 -2.14
CA LYS A 107 -1.72 -9.30 -1.81
C LYS A 107 -0.36 -9.99 -1.78
N ILE A 108 0.50 -9.70 -2.76
CA ILE A 108 1.87 -10.22 -2.77
C ILE A 108 2.65 -9.75 -1.55
N PHE A 109 2.73 -8.43 -1.32
CA PHE A 109 3.55 -7.88 -0.24
C PHE A 109 3.01 -8.18 1.16
N LEU A 110 1.69 -8.16 1.36
CA LEU A 110 1.08 -8.34 2.67
C LEU A 110 0.67 -9.77 2.97
N CYS A 111 0.53 -10.67 1.98
CA CYS A 111 0.02 -12.03 2.20
C CYS A 111 0.97 -13.12 1.66
N ASP A 112 1.33 -13.09 0.37
CA ASP A 112 1.99 -14.24 -0.27
C ASP A 112 3.50 -14.31 0.01
N ASP A 113 4.18 -13.16 -0.08
CA ASP A 113 5.62 -13.05 0.18
C ASP A 113 5.91 -12.56 1.61
N MET A 114 4.91 -11.98 2.30
CA MET A 114 5.06 -11.36 3.62
C MET A 114 6.29 -10.45 3.66
N ASP A 115 6.32 -9.49 2.73
CA ASP A 115 7.45 -8.59 2.52
C ASP A 115 7.69 -7.74 3.77
N TYR A 116 8.61 -8.21 4.61
CA TYR A 116 8.93 -7.59 5.88
C TYR A 116 9.40 -6.14 5.70
N THR A 117 10.13 -5.84 4.62
CA THR A 117 10.59 -4.48 4.33
C THR A 117 9.41 -3.56 4.05
N PHE A 118 8.43 -4.03 3.28
CA PHE A 118 7.22 -3.27 3.00
C PHE A 118 6.37 -3.07 4.25
N ILE A 119 6.16 -4.12 5.04
CA ILE A 119 5.37 -4.07 6.28
C ILE A 119 6.01 -3.12 7.30
N GLU A 120 7.32 -3.16 7.50
CA GLU A 120 8.00 -2.23 8.42
C GLU A 120 7.91 -0.79 7.94
N LYS A 121 8.14 -0.52 6.64
CA LYS A 121 7.96 0.83 6.09
C LYS A 121 6.52 1.33 6.24
N LEU A 122 5.53 0.45 6.07
CA LEU A 122 4.12 0.80 6.27
C LEU A 122 3.83 1.12 7.75
N LYS A 123 4.33 0.30 8.68
CA LYS A 123 4.21 0.59 10.12
C LYS A 123 4.87 1.91 10.47
N ASP A 124 6.05 2.20 9.95
CA ASP A 124 6.76 3.44 10.24
C ASP A 124 6.05 4.67 9.65
N ALA A 125 5.52 4.56 8.43
CA ALA A 125 4.65 5.60 7.87
C ALA A 125 3.43 5.86 8.75
N ILE A 126 2.82 4.81 9.33
CA ILE A 126 1.68 4.93 10.23
C ILE A 126 2.08 5.42 11.63
N LYS A 127 3.27 5.11 12.15
CA LYS A 127 3.71 5.65 13.45
C LYS A 127 3.86 7.16 13.43
N HIS A 128 4.26 7.72 12.30
CA HIS A 128 4.30 9.16 12.09
C HIS A 128 2.93 9.76 11.84
N CYS A 129 1.88 8.92 11.78
CA CYS A 129 0.52 9.36 11.78
C CYS A 129 0.03 9.64 13.20
N GLU A 130 0.00 10.92 13.60
CA GLU A 130 -0.82 11.39 14.73
C GLU A 130 -2.30 11.15 14.40
N ILE A 131 -2.82 9.96 14.72
CA ILE A 131 -4.27 9.72 14.67
C ILE A 131 -4.86 10.53 15.82
N PRO A 132 -5.83 11.44 15.58
CA PRO A 132 -6.53 12.14 16.64
C PRO A 132 -7.49 11.15 17.33
N LEU A 133 -6.91 10.23 18.07
CA LEU A 133 -7.60 9.49 19.11
C LEU A 133 -7.66 10.43 20.31
N ASP A 134 -8.82 10.53 20.93
CA ASP A 134 -9.02 11.26 22.18
C ASP A 134 -8.34 10.44 23.30
N ASP A 135 -7.02 10.32 23.22
CA ASP A 135 -6.20 9.42 24.02
C ASP A 135 -5.74 10.15 25.27
N THR A 136 -6.55 10.06 26.32
CA THR A 136 -6.17 10.50 27.68
C THR A 136 -5.38 9.42 28.43
N SER A 137 -4.99 8.31 27.79
CA SER A 137 -4.30 7.22 28.46
C SER A 137 -2.87 7.59 28.87
N PRO A 138 -2.33 6.92 29.92
CA PRO A 138 -0.92 7.02 30.30
C PRO A 138 0.03 6.71 29.14
N GLU A 139 1.19 7.37 29.08
CA GLU A 139 2.21 7.19 28.02
C GLU A 139 2.59 5.72 27.75
N LEU A 140 2.57 4.88 28.80
CA LEU A 140 2.86 3.45 28.70
C LEU A 140 1.77 2.68 27.93
N GLU A 141 0.50 3.04 28.11
CA GLU A 141 -0.60 2.43 27.37
C GLU A 141 -0.51 2.83 25.89
N THR A 142 -0.29 4.11 25.58
CA THR A 142 -0.09 4.59 24.20
C THR A 142 1.07 3.87 23.51
N HIS A 143 2.17 3.57 24.23
CA HIS A 143 3.32 2.83 23.70
C HIS A 143 2.97 1.43 23.17
N TYR A 144 2.03 0.72 23.80
CA TYR A 144 1.62 -0.63 23.39
C TYR A 144 0.34 -0.62 22.53
N CYS A 145 -0.54 0.37 22.72
CA CYS A 145 -1.77 0.52 21.94
C CYS A 145 -1.48 0.80 20.47
N MET A 146 -0.53 1.69 20.15
CA MET A 146 -0.29 2.06 18.76
C MET A 146 0.22 0.87 17.90
N PRO A 147 1.24 0.10 18.30
CA PRO A 147 1.64 -1.11 17.58
C PRO A 147 0.50 -2.14 17.44
N PHE A 148 -0.36 -2.28 18.46
CA PHE A 148 -1.52 -3.16 18.41
C PHE A 148 -2.53 -2.69 17.36
N ILE A 149 -2.90 -1.40 17.37
CA ILE A 149 -3.81 -0.79 16.40
C ILE A 149 -3.30 -0.97 14.98
N ILE A 150 -2.04 -0.63 14.72
CA ILE A 150 -1.42 -0.76 13.39
C ILE A 150 -1.47 -2.21 12.92
N SER A 151 -1.06 -3.14 13.80
CA SER A 151 -1.05 -4.57 13.48
C SER A 151 -2.46 -5.10 13.23
N GLY A 152 -3.45 -4.65 14.00
CA GLY A 152 -4.86 -4.97 13.80
C GLY A 152 -5.40 -4.48 12.47
N CYS A 153 -5.12 -3.23 12.10
CA CYS A 153 -5.50 -2.66 10.80
C CYS A 153 -4.87 -3.45 9.64
N ILE A 154 -3.58 -3.77 9.71
CA ILE A 154 -2.89 -4.61 8.71
C ILE A 154 -3.55 -5.99 8.64
N GLY A 155 -3.87 -6.61 9.77
CA GLY A 155 -4.53 -7.91 9.83
C GLY A 155 -5.91 -7.92 9.16
N VAL A 156 -6.72 -6.87 9.35
CA VAL A 156 -8.01 -6.71 8.68
C VAL A 156 -7.84 -6.59 7.17
N ILE A 157 -6.86 -5.81 6.71
CA ILE A 157 -6.55 -5.66 5.27
C ILE A 157 -6.08 -6.98 4.67
N GLN A 158 -5.20 -7.71 5.35
CA GLN A 158 -4.73 -9.04 4.93
C GLN A 158 -5.90 -10.01 4.77
N GLN A 159 -6.79 -10.07 5.77
CA GLN A 159 -7.97 -10.94 5.71
C GLN A 159 -8.87 -10.57 4.53
N TRP A 160 -9.12 -9.29 4.31
CA TRP A 160 -9.93 -8.82 3.19
C TRP A 160 -9.33 -9.14 1.81
N LEU A 161 -8.01 -9.04 1.65
CA LEU A 161 -7.29 -9.43 0.42
C LEU A 161 -7.34 -10.95 0.18
N ASN A 162 -7.26 -11.75 1.26
CA ASN A 162 -7.39 -13.20 1.19
C ASN A 162 -8.81 -13.65 0.85
N ASP A 163 -9.82 -12.90 1.28
CA ASP A 163 -11.24 -13.09 0.95
C ASP A 163 -11.64 -12.45 -0.39
N ASP A 164 -10.66 -12.22 -1.27
CA ASP A 164 -10.78 -11.61 -2.62
C ASP A 164 -11.61 -10.32 -2.63
N MET A 165 -11.47 -9.51 -1.57
CA MET A 165 -12.14 -8.23 -1.38
C MET A 165 -13.68 -8.33 -1.49
N SER A 166 -14.26 -9.41 -0.98
CA SER A 166 -15.70 -9.72 -1.07
C SER A 166 -16.64 -8.64 -0.50
N ALA A 167 -16.16 -7.80 0.42
CA ALA A 167 -16.90 -6.65 0.96
C ALA A 167 -16.39 -5.31 0.40
N SER A 168 -17.24 -4.28 0.40
CA SER A 168 -16.87 -2.96 -0.13
C SER A 168 -15.86 -2.23 0.77
N PRO A 169 -15.00 -1.35 0.20
CA PRO A 169 -14.10 -0.50 0.97
C PRO A 169 -14.79 0.26 2.12
N LYS A 170 -15.99 0.80 1.85
CA LYS A 170 -16.80 1.51 2.83
C LYS A 170 -17.24 0.63 4.00
N TYR A 171 -17.63 -0.61 3.74
CA TYR A 171 -18.00 -1.54 4.80
C TYR A 171 -16.78 -1.90 5.66
N MET A 172 -15.65 -2.22 5.03
CA MET A 172 -14.42 -2.55 5.74
C MET A 172 -13.90 -1.38 6.59
N ALA A 173 -13.95 -0.16 6.05
CA ALA A 173 -13.62 1.06 6.80
C ALA A 173 -14.48 1.20 8.05
N SER A 174 -15.80 0.96 7.94
CA SER A 174 -16.71 1.05 9.09
C SER A 174 -16.39 0.04 10.20
N ILE A 175 -15.87 -1.14 9.84
CA ILE A 175 -15.42 -2.16 10.82
C ILE A 175 -14.22 -1.62 11.60
N ILE A 176 -13.18 -1.15 10.92
CA ILE A 176 -11.98 -0.63 11.59
C ILE A 176 -12.34 0.53 12.50
N VAL A 177 -13.09 1.52 12.00
CA VAL A 177 -13.44 2.68 12.83
C VAL A 177 -14.28 2.29 14.05
N LYS A 178 -15.17 1.30 13.92
CA LYS A 178 -15.91 0.75 15.07
C LYS A 178 -14.99 0.08 16.08
N MET A 179 -13.99 -0.68 15.63
CA MET A 179 -13.00 -1.33 16.50
C MET A 179 -12.16 -0.29 17.27
N LEU A 180 -11.68 0.76 16.59
CA LEU A 180 -10.86 1.81 17.21
C LEU A 180 -11.61 2.63 18.27
N LYS A 181 -12.95 2.70 18.18
CA LYS A 181 -13.79 3.39 19.17
C LYS A 181 -14.20 2.53 20.35
N THR A 182 -13.95 1.22 20.30
CA THR A 182 -14.29 0.34 21.41
C THR A 182 -13.15 0.40 22.41
N PRO A 183 -13.36 0.88 23.65
CA PRO A 183 -12.29 0.94 24.63
C PRO A 183 -11.76 -0.48 24.88
N PHE A 184 -10.44 -0.65 24.80
CA PHE A 184 -9.76 -1.87 25.22
C PHE A 184 -9.97 -2.01 26.73
N THR A 185 -11.06 -2.69 27.11
CA THR A 185 -11.48 -2.93 28.50
C THR A 185 -11.33 -4.39 28.84
#